data_AF-A0A7S0X333-F1
#
_entry.id   AF-A0A7S0X333-F1
#
_cell.length_a   1.000
_cell.length_b   1.000
_cell.length_c   1.000
_cell.angle_alpha   90.00
_cell.angle_beta   90.00
_cell.angle_gamma   90.00
#
_symmetry.space_group_name_H-M   'P 1'
#
loop_
_entity.id
_entity.type
_entity.pdbx_description
1 polymer ?
#
loop_
_entity_poly.entity_id
_entity_poly.type
_entity_poly.pdbx_seq_one_letter_code
_entity_poly.pdbx_strand_id
1 'polypeptide(L)'
;VEDEEEEEEEEEPKTKTVKKTVWDWELLNDSKAIWLRPATEVEEEEYSKFFKAISKDEKPPLSYTHFKAEGDVEFKSILFIPEVAPSDMFDNYYNKAAALKLYVRRVFISDEFDELLPKYLSFIKGIVDSDTLPLNVSRETLQQHTSLKTIKKKLVRKALDMVRKLAEEGTSDNDDDDDAEGATAADTKSSDDKAELSKYDKFWKAFGKAIKLGIIEDASNRTRLAKLLRFYTSKSPDKLVSLEQYVENMKPGQKSIYYLAGESREALEKSPFLERLLAKDLEVIYFTDPIDEYTMQNLTEFDEFKFSNASKEDLKFGDADDKEKAKAKATRDAFKEFTKWWKDVLPSDDVEAVKISNRLVTTPCSVVTSKYGWSANMERIMKAQALSDDSRMSYMKGKKTLEINPRHPIIKALKAKAEEEPESEEVRNLAKIMFETAMLESGFTFEEPQGFASRLFTLVRTNMGISPDEEVEAEVEEADEPEEADEVADAEEAADAEEAADAEEAADAEETEPEPAAAVEDEEAPKDEL
;
A
#
# COMPACT_ATOMS: atom_id res chain seq x y z
N VAL A 1 5.75 -20.80 -99.71
CA VAL A 1 6.30 -20.95 -98.35
C VAL A 1 6.46 -19.52 -97.87
N GLU A 2 5.31 -18.90 -97.59
CA GLU A 2 4.84 -18.58 -96.23
C GLU A 2 5.71 -17.45 -95.67
N ASP A 3 5.31 -16.22 -96.01
CA ASP A 3 5.71 -15.02 -95.28
C ASP A 3 4.46 -14.59 -94.50
N GLU A 4 4.48 -14.87 -93.20
CA GLU A 4 3.53 -14.37 -92.20
C GLU A 4 3.81 -12.87 -92.01
N GLU A 5 2.82 -12.01 -92.31
CA GLU A 5 2.85 -10.60 -91.89
C GLU A 5 2.42 -10.55 -90.41
N GLU A 6 3.39 -10.27 -89.53
CA GLU A 6 3.16 -9.96 -88.12
C GLU A 6 2.34 -8.67 -87.98
N GLU A 7 1.18 -8.74 -87.32
CA GLU A 7 0.45 -7.56 -86.84
C GLU A 7 1.22 -6.93 -85.67
N GLU A 8 1.82 -5.75 -85.88
CA GLU A 8 2.38 -4.93 -84.80
C GLU A 8 1.23 -4.36 -83.94
N GLU A 9 1.05 -4.88 -82.72
CA GLU A 9 0.27 -4.21 -81.67
C GLU A 9 1.00 -2.94 -81.23
N GLU A 10 0.38 -1.76 -81.43
CA GLU A 10 0.85 -0.48 -80.88
C GLU A 10 0.87 -0.53 -79.34
N GLU A 11 2.05 -0.59 -78.72
CA GLU A 11 2.21 -0.38 -77.27
C GLU A 11 1.82 1.07 -76.90
N GLU A 12 0.73 1.24 -76.15
CA GLU A 12 0.35 2.53 -75.57
C GLU A 12 1.49 3.07 -74.67
N PRO A 13 1.81 4.38 -74.74
CA PRO A 13 2.94 4.95 -74.02
C PRO A 13 2.75 4.83 -72.50
N LYS A 14 3.72 4.19 -71.83
CA LYS A 14 3.76 4.06 -70.36
C LYS A 14 3.72 5.43 -69.69
N THR A 15 2.55 5.82 -69.19
CA THR A 15 2.37 7.07 -68.46
C THR A 15 3.02 6.94 -67.07
N LYS A 16 3.83 7.93 -66.67
CA LYS A 16 4.38 8.00 -65.31
C LYS A 16 3.25 8.35 -64.35
N THR A 17 3.00 7.50 -63.37
CA THR A 17 2.16 7.85 -62.21
C THR A 17 2.80 8.99 -61.43
N VAL A 18 2.22 10.19 -61.54
CA VAL A 18 2.64 11.37 -60.78
C VAL A 18 1.77 11.48 -59.53
N LYS A 19 2.38 11.37 -58.34
CA LYS A 19 1.70 11.67 -57.08
C LYS A 19 1.40 13.18 -57.04
N LYS A 20 0.12 13.55 -57.11
CA LYS A 20 -0.34 14.94 -56.99
C LYS A 20 -1.01 15.10 -55.63
N THR A 21 -0.54 16.06 -54.83
CA THR A 21 -1.22 16.44 -53.59
C THR A 21 -2.55 17.11 -53.96
N VAL A 22 -3.66 16.52 -53.52
CA VAL A 22 -5.00 17.08 -53.66
C VAL A 22 -5.40 17.60 -52.29
N TRP A 23 -5.75 18.88 -52.24
CA TRP A 23 -6.29 19.51 -51.04
C TRP A 23 -7.81 19.34 -51.09
N ASP A 24 -8.35 18.62 -50.11
CA ASP A 24 -9.79 18.43 -49.96
C ASP A 24 -10.22 18.82 -48.54
N TRP A 25 -11.49 19.17 -48.39
CA TRP A 25 -12.07 19.47 -47.09
C TRP A 25 -12.37 18.16 -46.35
N GLU A 26 -11.56 17.84 -45.35
CA GLU A 26 -11.80 16.69 -44.48
C GLU A 26 -12.78 17.08 -43.36
N LEU A 27 -13.87 16.32 -43.22
CA LEU A 27 -14.83 16.49 -42.13
C LEU A 27 -14.20 16.04 -40.82
N LEU A 28 -13.75 17.00 -40.00
CA LEU A 28 -13.09 16.71 -38.73
C LEU A 28 -14.04 16.23 -37.60
N ASN A 29 -15.35 16.48 -37.73
CA ASN A 29 -16.34 16.25 -36.66
C ASN A 29 -17.41 15.21 -37.02
N ASP A 30 -17.02 14.08 -37.62
CA ASP A 30 -17.95 12.96 -37.89
C ASP A 30 -18.43 12.24 -36.60
N SER A 31 -17.79 12.52 -35.46
CA SER A 31 -18.19 11.97 -34.16
C SER A 31 -19.51 12.57 -33.68
N LYS A 32 -20.62 11.88 -33.95
CA LYS A 32 -21.92 12.18 -33.35
C LYS A 32 -21.79 12.15 -31.83
N ALA A 33 -22.35 13.16 -31.16
CA ALA A 33 -22.39 13.24 -29.70
C ALA A 33 -23.21 12.07 -29.12
N ILE A 34 -22.54 10.95 -28.81
CA ILE A 34 -23.20 9.70 -28.42
C ILE A 34 -23.97 9.83 -27.10
N TRP A 35 -23.61 10.78 -26.23
CA TRP A 35 -24.33 11.07 -24.98
C TRP A 35 -25.70 11.72 -25.18
N LEU A 36 -26.01 12.18 -26.40
CA LEU A 36 -27.32 12.73 -26.74
C LEU A 36 -28.27 11.66 -27.30
N ARG A 37 -27.74 10.50 -27.69
CA ARG A 37 -28.54 9.37 -28.20
C ARG A 37 -29.05 8.54 -27.02
N PRO A 38 -30.19 7.84 -27.16
CA PRO A 38 -30.60 6.83 -26.21
C PRO A 38 -29.50 5.77 -26.03
N ALA A 39 -29.19 5.38 -24.79
CA ALA A 39 -28.11 4.43 -24.51
C ALA A 39 -28.31 3.06 -25.18
N THR A 40 -29.56 2.67 -25.46
CA THR A 40 -29.95 1.43 -26.15
C THR A 40 -29.68 1.44 -27.65
N GLU A 41 -29.43 2.61 -28.25
CA GLU A 41 -29.16 2.78 -29.68
C GLU A 41 -27.67 2.99 -29.97
N VAL A 42 -26.81 2.98 -28.95
CA VAL A 42 -25.36 3.19 -29.08
C VAL A 42 -24.66 1.86 -28.91
N GLU A 43 -23.91 1.45 -29.93
CA GLU A 43 -23.18 0.19 -29.93
C GLU A 43 -21.90 0.27 -29.07
N GLU A 44 -21.42 -0.87 -28.57
CA GLU A 44 -20.21 -0.93 -27.73
C GLU A 44 -18.95 -0.42 -28.46
N GLU A 45 -18.85 -0.65 -29.77
CA GLU A 45 -17.78 -0.09 -30.59
C GLU A 45 -17.79 1.44 -30.63
N GLU A 46 -18.98 2.06 -30.61
CA GLU A 46 -19.10 3.52 -30.60
C GLU A 46 -18.64 4.11 -29.27
N TYR A 47 -18.96 3.46 -28.15
CA TYR A 47 -18.41 3.83 -26.84
C TYR A 47 -16.90 3.68 -26.80
N SER A 48 -16.36 2.60 -27.37
CA SER A 48 -14.92 2.36 -27.44
C SER A 48 -14.21 3.41 -28.30
N LYS A 49 -14.72 3.71 -29.50
CA LYS A 49 -14.19 4.78 -30.37
C LYS A 49 -14.25 6.13 -29.68
N PHE A 50 -15.36 6.44 -29.02
CA PHE A 50 -15.52 7.69 -28.27
C PHE A 50 -14.54 7.79 -27.10
N PHE A 51 -14.37 6.71 -26.32
CA PHE A 51 -13.40 6.66 -25.23
C PHE A 51 -11.99 6.95 -25.72
N LYS A 52 -11.52 6.26 -26.78
CA LYS A 52 -10.19 6.48 -27.35
C LYS A 52 -9.99 7.93 -27.80
N ALA A 53 -11.00 8.51 -28.45
CA ALA A 53 -10.98 9.89 -28.90
C ALA A 53 -10.86 10.90 -27.73
N ILE A 54 -11.56 10.70 -26.62
CA ILE A 54 -11.51 11.64 -25.49
C ILE A 54 -10.32 11.42 -24.55
N SER A 55 -9.82 10.19 -24.48
CA SER A 55 -8.85 9.75 -23.47
C SER A 55 -7.42 9.70 -23.97
N LYS A 56 -7.22 9.73 -25.30
CA LYS A 56 -5.96 9.46 -26.00
C LYS A 56 -5.38 8.06 -25.70
N ASP A 57 -6.22 7.15 -25.22
CA ASP A 57 -5.86 5.76 -25.00
C ASP A 57 -6.10 4.96 -26.28
N GLU A 58 -5.23 3.99 -26.57
CA GLU A 58 -5.40 3.07 -27.69
C GLU A 58 -6.28 1.88 -27.33
N LYS A 59 -6.37 1.55 -26.04
CA LYS A 59 -7.18 0.44 -25.53
C LYS A 59 -8.63 0.84 -25.34
N PRO A 60 -9.59 -0.10 -25.48
CA PRO A 60 -10.97 0.14 -25.09
C PRO A 60 -11.08 0.38 -23.57
N PRO A 61 -12.16 1.01 -23.10
CA PRO A 61 -12.41 1.15 -21.67
C PRO A 61 -12.67 -0.23 -21.04
N LEU A 62 -12.31 -0.41 -19.76
CA LEU A 62 -12.67 -1.59 -18.98
C LEU A 62 -14.18 -1.69 -18.80
N SER A 63 -14.82 -0.54 -18.58
CA SER A 63 -16.25 -0.41 -18.36
C SER A 63 -16.71 1.02 -18.63
N TYR A 64 -18.00 1.18 -18.90
CA TYR A 64 -18.64 2.47 -19.05
C TYR A 64 -20.04 2.49 -18.45
N THR A 65 -20.54 3.69 -18.16
CA THR A 65 -21.96 3.93 -17.83
C THR A 65 -22.45 5.16 -18.57
N HIS A 66 -23.61 5.05 -19.21
CA HIS A 66 -24.28 6.15 -19.90
C HIS A 66 -25.62 6.42 -19.21
N PHE A 67 -25.83 7.64 -18.72
CA PHE A 67 -27.05 8.00 -18.02
C PHE A 67 -27.46 9.45 -18.25
N LYS A 68 -28.76 9.68 -18.07
CA LYS A 68 -29.37 11.00 -17.94
C LYS A 68 -29.79 11.21 -16.49
N ALA A 69 -29.40 12.35 -15.92
CA ALA A 69 -29.84 12.79 -14.60
C ALA A 69 -30.95 13.84 -14.76
N GLU A 70 -32.05 13.65 -14.03
CA GLU A 70 -33.22 14.54 -14.02
C GLU A 70 -33.45 15.13 -12.61
N GLY A 71 -34.30 16.16 -12.48
CA GLY A 71 -34.61 16.85 -11.22
C GLY A 71 -33.96 18.23 -11.12
N ASP A 72 -33.45 18.61 -9.94
CA ASP A 72 -32.86 19.96 -9.68
C ASP A 72 -31.76 20.37 -10.66
N VAL A 73 -31.03 19.39 -11.19
CA VAL A 73 -30.05 19.59 -12.26
C VAL A 73 -30.23 18.50 -13.30
N GLU A 74 -30.39 18.94 -14.54
CA GLU A 74 -30.51 18.07 -15.70
C GLU A 74 -29.18 18.04 -16.47
N PHE A 75 -28.68 16.83 -16.69
CA PHE A 75 -27.49 16.60 -17.49
C PHE A 75 -27.46 15.17 -18.05
N LYS A 76 -26.70 14.99 -19.12
CA LYS A 76 -26.35 13.69 -19.69
C LYS A 76 -24.87 13.44 -19.45
N SER A 77 -24.48 12.21 -19.17
CA SER A 77 -23.10 11.87 -18.90
C SER A 77 -22.77 10.46 -19.36
N ILE A 78 -21.54 10.31 -19.83
CA ILE A 78 -20.91 9.01 -20.03
C ILE A 78 -19.62 9.01 -19.22
N LEU A 79 -19.48 8.02 -18.36
CA LEU A 79 -18.28 7.79 -17.55
C LEU A 79 -17.62 6.49 -18.00
N PHE A 80 -16.30 6.48 -17.96
CA PHE A 80 -15.45 5.38 -18.40
C PHE A 80 -14.40 5.06 -17.33
N ILE A 81 -14.16 3.76 -17.15
CA ILE A 81 -13.02 3.25 -16.40
C ILE A 81 -11.97 2.80 -17.42
N PRO A 82 -10.75 3.37 -17.40
CA PRO A 82 -9.66 2.86 -18.24
C PRO A 82 -9.23 1.46 -17.78
N GLU A 83 -8.69 0.64 -18.69
CA GLU A 83 -8.20 -0.72 -18.32
C GLU A 83 -6.95 -0.68 -17.45
N VAL A 84 -6.10 0.34 -17.64
CA VAL A 84 -4.84 0.49 -16.94
C VAL A 84 -4.82 1.83 -16.22
N ALA A 85 -4.31 1.83 -14.98
CA ALA A 85 -4.08 3.06 -14.25
C ALA A 85 -2.93 3.86 -14.88
N PRO A 86 -3.06 5.18 -15.06
CA PRO A 86 -1.94 6.03 -15.45
C PRO A 86 -0.77 5.87 -14.47
N SER A 87 0.46 5.83 -14.98
CA SER A 87 1.66 5.67 -14.13
C SER A 87 1.81 6.79 -13.11
N ASP A 88 1.32 7.98 -13.45
CA ASP A 88 1.36 9.21 -12.65
C ASP A 88 0.05 9.43 -11.86
N MET A 89 -0.78 8.39 -11.67
CA MET A 89 -2.11 8.53 -11.06
C MET A 89 -2.06 9.14 -9.64
N PHE A 90 -1.06 8.78 -8.85
CA PHE A 90 -0.90 9.25 -7.47
C PHE A 90 0.12 10.40 -7.34
N ASP A 91 0.77 10.77 -8.44
CA ASP A 91 1.71 11.90 -8.46
C ASP A 91 0.91 13.20 -8.31
N ASN A 92 1.33 14.06 -7.37
CA ASN A 92 0.60 15.28 -7.03
C ASN A 92 -0.90 15.04 -6.79
N TYR A 93 -1.23 13.94 -6.10
CA TYR A 93 -2.60 13.45 -5.90
C TYR A 93 -3.62 14.55 -5.56
N TYR A 94 -3.28 15.47 -4.66
CA TYR A 94 -4.19 16.55 -4.24
C TYR A 94 -4.41 17.63 -5.32
N ASN A 95 -3.43 17.85 -6.21
CA ASN A 95 -3.45 18.93 -7.20
C ASN A 95 -3.91 18.48 -8.58
N LYS A 96 -4.01 17.17 -8.85
CA LYS A 96 -4.44 16.64 -10.14
C LYS A 96 -5.96 16.81 -10.32
N ALA A 97 -6.36 17.36 -11.46
CA ALA A 97 -7.78 17.47 -11.85
C ALA A 97 -8.30 16.12 -12.36
N ALA A 98 -9.61 15.87 -12.20
CA ALA A 98 -10.25 14.71 -12.78
C ALA A 98 -10.38 14.89 -14.30
N ALA A 99 -10.21 13.80 -15.07
CA ALA A 99 -10.26 13.84 -16.54
C ALA A 99 -11.72 13.84 -17.08
N LEU A 100 -12.55 14.74 -16.56
CA LEU A 100 -13.94 14.93 -17.02
C LEU A 100 -14.09 16.22 -17.80
N LYS A 101 -14.61 16.12 -19.03
CA LYS A 101 -14.91 17.29 -19.86
C LYS A 101 -16.32 17.79 -19.57
N LEU A 102 -16.44 19.05 -19.17
CA LEU A 102 -17.72 19.69 -18.93
C LEU A 102 -18.22 20.44 -20.17
N TYR A 103 -19.45 20.15 -20.53
CA TYR A 103 -20.22 20.80 -21.58
C TYR A 103 -21.46 21.44 -20.97
N VAL A 104 -21.84 22.59 -21.52
CA VAL A 104 -23.14 23.21 -21.24
C VAL A 104 -23.83 23.47 -22.55
N ARG A 105 -24.99 22.84 -22.74
CA ARG A 105 -25.76 22.86 -24.00
C ARG A 105 -24.87 22.51 -25.20
N ARG A 106 -24.07 21.44 -25.06
CA ARG A 106 -23.13 20.91 -26.07
C ARG A 106 -21.94 21.82 -26.39
N VAL A 107 -21.76 22.92 -25.67
CA VAL A 107 -20.59 23.80 -25.80
C VAL A 107 -19.57 23.37 -24.75
N PHE A 108 -18.35 23.06 -25.18
CA PHE A 108 -17.24 22.75 -24.29
C PHE A 108 -16.93 23.96 -23.40
N ILE A 109 -16.81 23.72 -22.10
CA ILE A 109 -16.53 24.76 -21.10
C ILE A 109 -15.10 24.60 -20.58
N SER A 110 -14.80 23.48 -19.94
CA SER A 110 -13.45 23.16 -19.46
C SER A 110 -13.35 21.68 -19.07
N ASP A 111 -12.13 21.16 -19.03
CA ASP A 111 -11.74 19.83 -18.56
C ASP A 111 -10.87 19.88 -17.29
N GLU A 112 -10.75 21.05 -16.66
CA GLU A 112 -9.96 21.29 -15.44
C GLU A 112 -10.83 21.41 -14.18
N PHE A 113 -12.06 20.89 -14.20
CA PHE A 113 -12.98 20.96 -13.07
C PHE A 113 -12.71 19.85 -12.03
N ASP A 114 -11.98 20.20 -10.98
CA ASP A 114 -11.69 19.32 -9.85
C ASP A 114 -12.90 19.08 -8.92
N GLU A 115 -13.97 19.86 -9.06
CA GLU A 115 -15.17 19.73 -8.21
C GLU A 115 -16.10 18.59 -8.61
N LEU A 116 -16.04 18.09 -9.86
CA LEU A 116 -17.04 17.15 -10.41
C LEU A 116 -16.92 15.73 -9.89
N LEU A 117 -15.72 15.30 -9.53
CA LEU A 117 -15.45 14.01 -8.90
C LEU A 117 -14.50 14.18 -7.71
N PRO A 118 -14.62 13.34 -6.66
CA PRO A 118 -13.61 13.30 -5.61
C PRO A 118 -12.28 12.74 -6.15
N LYS A 119 -11.17 13.07 -5.47
CA LYS A 119 -9.81 12.73 -5.93
C LYS A 119 -9.60 11.21 -6.08
N TYR A 120 -10.20 10.42 -5.20
CA TYR A 120 -10.16 8.96 -5.29
C TYR A 120 -10.87 8.37 -6.54
N LEU A 121 -11.66 9.17 -7.28
CA LEU A 121 -12.28 8.78 -8.56
C LEU A 121 -11.70 9.55 -9.76
N SER A 122 -10.56 10.25 -9.59
CA SER A 122 -9.94 11.06 -10.64
C SER A 122 -9.51 10.27 -11.88
N PHE A 123 -9.34 8.96 -11.75
CA PHE A 123 -9.05 8.04 -12.86
C PHE A 123 -10.21 7.86 -13.84
N ILE A 124 -11.44 8.19 -13.43
CA ILE A 124 -12.61 8.10 -14.31
C ILE A 124 -12.51 9.18 -15.38
N LYS A 125 -12.61 8.73 -16.63
CA LYS A 125 -12.64 9.62 -17.80
C LYS A 125 -14.08 9.76 -18.27
N GLY A 126 -14.40 10.84 -18.95
CA GLY A 126 -15.75 11.01 -19.48
C GLY A 126 -16.15 12.43 -19.71
N ILE A 127 -17.46 12.61 -19.84
CA ILE A 127 -18.06 13.90 -20.12
C ILE A 127 -19.31 14.13 -19.28
N VAL A 128 -19.65 15.40 -19.10
CA VAL A 128 -20.90 15.85 -18.48
C VAL A 128 -21.46 16.96 -19.36
N ASP A 129 -22.66 16.81 -19.89
CA ASP A 129 -23.35 17.86 -20.67
C ASP A 129 -24.61 18.30 -19.94
N SER A 130 -24.58 19.49 -19.36
CA SER A 130 -25.70 20.05 -18.62
C SER A 130 -26.50 21.04 -19.46
N ASP A 131 -27.83 20.93 -19.40
CA ASP A 131 -28.74 21.85 -20.08
C ASP A 131 -29.05 23.10 -19.23
N THR A 132 -28.80 23.02 -17.91
CA THR A 132 -29.31 23.97 -16.89
C THR A 132 -28.23 24.73 -16.11
N LEU A 133 -26.94 24.45 -16.32
CA LEU A 133 -25.88 25.20 -15.63
C LEU A 133 -25.82 26.67 -16.10
N PRO A 134 -25.81 27.65 -15.18
CA PRO A 134 -25.64 29.05 -15.53
C PRO A 134 -24.19 29.30 -15.96
N LEU A 135 -24.00 29.76 -17.20
CA LEU A 135 -22.69 30.17 -17.69
C LEU A 135 -22.41 31.62 -17.28
N ASN A 136 -21.18 31.89 -16.84
CA ASN A 136 -20.70 33.25 -16.70
C ASN A 136 -20.44 33.87 -18.09
N VAL A 137 -20.15 35.17 -18.13
CA VAL A 137 -19.91 35.89 -19.39
C VAL A 137 -18.63 35.42 -20.09
N SER A 138 -17.60 35.00 -19.35
CA SER A 138 -16.35 34.49 -19.94
C SER A 138 -16.50 33.09 -20.54
N ARG A 139 -17.52 32.32 -20.13
CA ARG A 139 -17.75 30.90 -20.46
C ARG A 139 -16.59 29.96 -20.08
N GLU A 140 -15.62 30.45 -19.31
CA GLU A 140 -14.44 29.69 -18.89
C GLU A 140 -14.52 29.25 -17.43
N THR A 141 -15.24 30.00 -16.58
CA THR A 141 -15.36 29.71 -15.14
C THR A 141 -16.82 29.61 -14.73
N LEU A 142 -17.21 28.52 -14.08
CA LEU A 142 -18.54 28.42 -13.49
C LEU A 142 -18.58 29.19 -12.17
N GLN A 143 -19.58 30.03 -12.00
CA GLN A 143 -19.86 30.67 -10.70
C GLN A 143 -20.22 29.55 -9.72
N GLN A 144 -19.60 29.51 -8.53
CA GLN A 144 -19.80 28.44 -7.53
C GLN A 144 -21.29 28.25 -7.23
N HIS A 145 -21.89 27.25 -7.87
CA HIS A 145 -23.33 27.01 -7.81
C HIS A 145 -23.61 25.70 -7.10
N THR A 146 -24.67 25.67 -6.29
CA THR A 146 -25.16 24.46 -5.59
C THR A 146 -25.39 23.29 -6.54
N SER A 147 -25.68 23.57 -7.82
CA SER A 147 -25.83 22.56 -8.88
C SER A 147 -24.60 21.67 -9.06
N LEU A 148 -23.37 22.19 -8.95
CA LEU A 148 -22.15 21.39 -9.11
C LEU A 148 -22.04 20.31 -8.03
N LYS A 149 -22.42 20.63 -6.78
CA LYS A 149 -22.49 19.66 -5.69
C LYS A 149 -23.50 18.55 -5.97
N THR A 150 -24.65 18.89 -6.56
CA THR A 150 -25.67 17.91 -6.96
C THR A 150 -25.19 17.03 -8.11
N ILE A 151 -24.53 17.62 -9.12
CA ILE A 151 -23.91 16.87 -10.22
C ILE A 151 -22.86 15.89 -9.66
N LYS A 152 -21.93 16.37 -8.82
CA LYS A 152 -20.91 15.55 -8.16
C LYS A 152 -21.52 14.34 -7.46
N LYS A 153 -22.54 14.55 -6.61
CA LYS A 153 -23.22 13.45 -5.89
C LYS A 153 -23.80 12.41 -6.84
N LYS A 154 -24.45 12.84 -7.94
CA LYS A 154 -25.02 11.94 -8.94
C LYS A 154 -23.93 11.19 -9.72
N LEU A 155 -22.83 11.86 -10.09
CA LEU A 155 -21.68 11.26 -10.76
C LEU A 155 -21.02 10.19 -9.88
N VAL A 156 -20.70 10.53 -8.63
CA VAL A 156 -20.11 9.59 -7.65
C VAL A 156 -21.01 8.38 -7.47
N ARG A 157 -22.33 8.60 -7.35
CA ARG A 157 -23.28 7.49 -7.24
C ARG A 157 -23.19 6.54 -8.43
N LYS A 158 -23.27 7.07 -9.64
CA LYS A 158 -23.21 6.28 -10.88
C LYS A 158 -21.85 5.63 -11.13
N ALA A 159 -20.76 6.29 -10.78
CA ALA A 159 -19.42 5.71 -10.81
C ALA A 159 -19.32 4.48 -9.90
N LEU A 160 -19.76 4.59 -8.64
CA LEU A 160 -19.73 3.46 -7.71
C LEU A 160 -20.72 2.35 -8.10
N ASP A 161 -21.88 2.68 -8.69
CA ASP A 161 -22.81 1.68 -9.23
C ASP A 161 -22.16 0.91 -10.40
N MET A 162 -21.43 1.61 -11.29
CA MET A 162 -20.67 0.97 -12.39
C MET A 162 -19.60 0.02 -11.85
N VAL A 163 -18.83 0.42 -10.84
CA VAL A 163 -17.82 -0.46 -10.22
C VAL A 163 -18.48 -1.64 -9.50
N ARG A 164 -19.61 -1.42 -8.83
CA ARG A 164 -20.37 -2.50 -8.18
C ARG A 164 -20.88 -3.52 -9.20
N LYS A 165 -21.38 -3.06 -10.35
CA LYS A 165 -21.82 -3.95 -11.43
C LYS A 165 -20.69 -4.84 -11.93
N LEU A 166 -19.48 -4.30 -12.09
CA LEU A 166 -18.30 -5.10 -12.44
C LEU A 166 -18.01 -6.19 -11.40
N ALA A 167 -18.15 -5.85 -10.11
CA ALA A 167 -17.95 -6.81 -9.02
C ALA A 167 -18.98 -7.96 -9.06
N GLU A 168 -20.23 -7.66 -9.40
CA GLU A 168 -21.32 -8.64 -9.47
C GLU A 168 -21.17 -9.54 -10.72
N GLU A 169 -20.85 -8.97 -11.88
CA GLU A 169 -20.60 -9.73 -13.12
C GLU A 169 -19.39 -10.67 -13.00
N GLY A 170 -18.33 -10.27 -12.28
CA GLY A 170 -17.18 -11.15 -12.05
C GLY A 170 -17.45 -12.32 -11.09
N THR A 171 -18.57 -12.32 -10.37
CA THR A 171 -18.93 -13.42 -9.45
C THR A 171 -19.60 -14.57 -10.20
N SER A 172 -20.40 -14.27 -11.24
CA SER A 172 -21.10 -15.31 -12.03
C SER A 172 -20.17 -16.16 -12.91
N ASP A 173 -19.06 -15.60 -13.39
CA ASP A 173 -18.11 -16.35 -14.22
C ASP A 173 -17.24 -17.32 -13.39
N ASN A 174 -17.26 -17.21 -12.06
CA ASN A 174 -16.42 -17.99 -11.15
C ASN A 174 -17.13 -19.20 -10.53
N ASP A 175 -18.45 -19.31 -10.68
CA ASP A 175 -19.25 -20.40 -10.09
C ASP A 175 -19.40 -21.61 -11.06
N ASP A 176 -19.00 -21.47 -12.32
CA ASP A 176 -19.10 -22.53 -13.35
C ASP A 176 -17.88 -23.50 -13.39
N ASP A 177 -16.83 -23.24 -12.59
CA ASP A 177 -15.61 -24.09 -12.57
C ASP A 177 -15.63 -25.22 -11.52
N ASP A 178 -16.66 -25.30 -10.66
CA ASP A 178 -16.75 -26.33 -9.61
C ASP A 178 -17.53 -27.61 -10.01
N ASP A 179 -18.10 -27.68 -11.23
CA ASP A 179 -18.90 -28.82 -11.70
C ASP A 179 -18.22 -29.66 -12.82
N ALA A 180 -16.92 -29.89 -12.70
CA ALA A 180 -16.18 -30.83 -13.55
C ALA A 180 -15.63 -32.05 -12.79
N GLU A 181 -16.41 -32.65 -11.88
CA GLU A 181 -16.18 -34.03 -11.47
C GLU A 181 -16.60 -35.00 -12.58
N GLY A 182 -15.66 -35.36 -13.46
CA GLY A 182 -15.83 -36.55 -14.30
C GLY A 182 -15.13 -36.55 -15.65
N ALA A 183 -13.80 -36.51 -15.68
CA ALA A 183 -13.06 -37.02 -16.84
C ALA A 183 -11.69 -37.58 -16.44
N THR A 184 -11.48 -38.82 -16.84
CA THR A 184 -10.35 -39.69 -16.51
C THR A 184 -9.00 -39.14 -17.00
N ALA A 185 -7.98 -39.37 -16.18
CA ALA A 185 -6.58 -39.12 -16.46
C ALA A 185 -6.09 -39.76 -17.77
N ALA A 186 -5.58 -38.93 -18.68
CA ALA A 186 -4.39 -39.15 -19.52
C ALA A 186 -4.34 -38.09 -20.63
N ASP A 187 -3.61 -37.00 -20.42
CA ASP A 187 -2.53 -36.58 -21.32
C ASP A 187 -1.94 -35.26 -20.83
N THR A 188 -0.66 -35.34 -20.47
CA THR A 188 0.18 -34.22 -20.06
C THR A 188 0.36 -33.27 -21.24
N LYS A 189 -0.33 -32.12 -21.22
CA LYS A 189 0.03 -30.93 -22.01
C LYS A 189 0.39 -29.78 -21.07
N SER A 190 1.41 -29.07 -21.50
CA SER A 190 2.12 -27.99 -20.84
C SER A 190 1.25 -27.00 -20.06
N SER A 191 1.68 -26.73 -18.84
CA SER A 191 1.36 -25.58 -18.01
C SER A 191 1.49 -24.26 -18.76
N ASP A 192 0.37 -23.63 -19.11
CA ASP A 192 0.25 -22.19 -19.36
C ASP A 192 -1.21 -21.74 -19.34
N ASP A 193 -2.01 -22.25 -18.39
CA ASP A 193 -3.35 -21.74 -18.14
C ASP A 193 -3.26 -20.49 -17.26
N LYS A 194 -2.93 -19.35 -17.87
CA LYS A 194 -3.24 -18.05 -17.29
C LYS A 194 -4.76 -17.94 -17.23
N ALA A 195 -5.35 -18.28 -16.07
CA ALA A 195 -6.74 -17.93 -15.78
C ALA A 195 -6.95 -16.45 -16.14
N GLU A 196 -7.83 -16.18 -17.11
CA GLU A 196 -8.13 -14.80 -17.49
C GLU A 196 -8.75 -14.11 -16.27
N LEU A 197 -8.04 -13.10 -15.74
CA LEU A 197 -8.53 -12.29 -14.64
C LEU A 197 -9.91 -11.72 -14.99
N SER A 198 -10.87 -11.82 -14.08
CA SER A 198 -12.19 -11.21 -14.25
C SER A 198 -12.05 -9.70 -14.48
N LYS A 199 -13.08 -9.07 -15.07
CA LYS A 199 -13.07 -7.61 -15.25
C LYS A 199 -12.88 -6.87 -13.92
N TYR A 200 -13.43 -7.41 -12.82
CA TYR A 200 -13.27 -6.83 -11.51
C TYR A 200 -11.86 -7.02 -10.94
N ASP A 201 -11.20 -8.15 -11.18
CA ASP A 201 -9.82 -8.35 -10.74
C ASP A 201 -8.86 -7.42 -11.49
N LYS A 202 -9.10 -7.21 -12.80
CA LYS A 202 -8.40 -6.18 -13.59
C LYS A 202 -8.63 -4.79 -12.99
N PHE A 203 -9.87 -4.44 -12.65
CA PHE A 203 -10.21 -3.19 -11.96
C PHE A 203 -9.48 -3.06 -10.62
N TRP A 204 -9.56 -4.07 -9.76
CA TRP A 204 -8.99 -4.03 -8.41
C TRP A 204 -7.47 -3.90 -8.45
N LYS A 205 -6.81 -4.61 -9.37
CA LYS A 205 -5.37 -4.51 -9.59
C LYS A 205 -4.95 -3.10 -10.00
N ALA A 206 -5.73 -2.43 -10.84
CA ALA A 206 -5.40 -1.09 -11.31
C ALA A 206 -5.80 0.02 -10.31
N PHE A 207 -6.97 -0.09 -9.67
CA PHE A 207 -7.62 1.01 -8.94
C PHE A 207 -8.01 0.68 -7.49
N GLY A 208 -7.64 -0.50 -6.96
CA GLY A 208 -7.96 -0.89 -5.58
C GLY A 208 -7.45 0.11 -4.54
N LYS A 209 -6.25 0.68 -4.74
CA LYS A 209 -5.71 1.76 -3.90
C LYS A 209 -6.59 3.02 -3.91
N ALA A 210 -7.22 3.33 -5.03
CA ALA A 210 -8.15 4.45 -5.14
C ALA A 210 -9.44 4.17 -4.35
N ILE A 211 -9.97 2.95 -4.37
CA ILE A 211 -11.10 2.57 -3.51
C ILE A 211 -10.74 2.69 -2.02
N LYS A 212 -9.52 2.26 -1.63
CA LYS A 212 -9.00 2.39 -0.26
C LYS A 212 -8.87 3.85 0.18
N LEU A 213 -8.42 4.75 -0.71
CA LEU A 213 -8.44 6.21 -0.47
C LEU A 213 -9.86 6.75 -0.29
N GLY A 214 -10.81 6.26 -1.10
CA GLY A 214 -12.21 6.63 -0.96
C GLY A 214 -12.78 6.31 0.42
N ILE A 215 -12.39 5.18 1.04
CA ILE A 215 -12.83 4.83 2.41
C ILE A 215 -12.36 5.89 3.43
N ILE A 216 -11.15 6.41 3.24
CA ILE A 216 -10.54 7.41 4.11
C ILE A 216 -11.22 8.77 3.90
N GLU A 217 -11.38 9.20 2.65
CA GLU A 217 -11.81 10.56 2.29
C GLU A 217 -13.33 10.75 2.27
N ASP A 218 -14.11 9.74 1.87
CA ASP A 218 -15.55 9.87 1.57
C ASP A 218 -16.40 9.10 2.58
N ALA A 219 -16.53 9.69 3.77
CA ALA A 219 -17.39 9.15 4.83
C ALA A 219 -18.84 8.90 4.37
N SER A 220 -19.36 9.68 3.42
CA SER A 220 -20.75 9.57 2.96
C SER A 220 -21.00 8.35 2.08
N ASN A 221 -19.97 7.84 1.38
CA ASN A 221 -20.05 6.65 0.54
C ASN A 221 -19.29 5.45 1.12
N ARG A 222 -18.72 5.56 2.33
CA ARG A 222 -17.87 4.53 2.95
C ARG A 222 -18.48 3.14 2.95
N THR A 223 -19.77 3.01 3.29
CA THR A 223 -20.48 1.71 3.27
C THR A 223 -20.54 1.09 1.87
N ARG A 224 -20.75 1.91 0.83
CA ARG A 224 -20.77 1.42 -0.57
C ARG A 224 -19.37 1.04 -1.04
N LEU A 225 -18.37 1.84 -0.67
CA LEU A 225 -16.97 1.57 -0.98
C LEU A 225 -16.46 0.31 -0.27
N ALA A 226 -16.89 0.04 0.97
CA ALA A 226 -16.46 -1.14 1.72
C ALA A 226 -16.84 -2.45 1.02
N LYS A 227 -18.01 -2.49 0.37
CA LYS A 227 -18.49 -3.61 -0.44
C LYS A 227 -17.65 -3.87 -1.70
N LEU A 228 -16.83 -2.91 -2.12
CA LEU A 228 -15.91 -3.03 -3.25
C LEU A 228 -14.53 -3.54 -2.84
N LEU A 229 -14.24 -3.61 -1.55
CA LEU A 229 -12.94 -4.06 -1.08
C LEU A 229 -12.71 -5.55 -1.39
N ARG A 230 -11.46 -5.91 -1.68
CA ARG A 230 -11.03 -7.29 -1.97
C ARG A 230 -9.69 -7.61 -1.32
N PHE A 231 -9.59 -8.80 -0.75
CA PHE A 231 -8.43 -9.21 0.04
C PHE A 231 -8.11 -10.69 -0.09
N TYR A 232 -6.86 -11.04 0.18
CA TYR A 232 -6.49 -12.42 0.48
C TYR A 232 -6.81 -12.74 1.93
N THR A 233 -7.15 -13.99 2.21
CA THR A 233 -7.44 -14.45 3.57
C THR A 233 -6.72 -15.75 3.86
N SER A 234 -6.70 -16.14 5.13
CA SER A 234 -6.17 -17.44 5.55
C SER A 234 -6.90 -18.64 4.95
N LYS A 235 -8.12 -18.46 4.43
CA LYS A 235 -8.92 -19.51 3.76
C LYS A 235 -8.94 -19.37 2.24
N SER A 236 -8.60 -18.20 1.72
CA SER A 236 -8.53 -17.92 0.28
C SER A 236 -7.13 -17.43 -0.09
N PRO A 237 -6.16 -18.35 -0.24
CA PRO A 237 -4.80 -17.99 -0.57
C PRO A 237 -4.68 -17.48 -2.01
N ASP A 238 -5.31 -18.12 -2.99
CA ASP A 238 -5.00 -17.79 -4.40
C ASP A 238 -6.04 -16.86 -5.03
N LYS A 239 -7.12 -16.57 -4.31
CA LYS A 239 -8.25 -15.77 -4.80
C LYS A 239 -8.56 -14.64 -3.84
N LEU A 240 -8.88 -13.49 -4.41
CA LEU A 240 -9.36 -12.34 -3.65
C LEU A 240 -10.84 -12.54 -3.28
N VAL A 241 -11.18 -12.26 -2.02
CA VAL A 241 -12.55 -12.32 -1.52
C VAL A 241 -13.03 -10.95 -1.04
N SER A 242 -14.34 -10.73 -1.09
CA SER A 242 -15.00 -9.55 -0.57
C SER A 242 -15.26 -9.64 0.94
N LEU A 243 -15.59 -8.50 1.57
CA LEU A 243 -16.07 -8.50 2.95
C LEU A 243 -17.41 -9.24 3.10
N GLU A 244 -18.27 -9.20 2.08
CA GLU A 244 -19.56 -9.92 2.08
C GLU A 244 -19.31 -11.44 2.14
N GLN A 245 -18.40 -11.95 1.31
CA GLN A 245 -18.00 -13.37 1.33
C GLN A 245 -17.32 -13.77 2.65
N TYR A 246 -16.48 -12.90 3.23
CA TYR A 246 -15.92 -13.17 4.57
C TYR A 246 -17.04 -13.32 5.60
N VAL A 247 -18.02 -12.41 5.60
CA VAL A 247 -19.15 -12.43 6.55
C VAL A 247 -20.01 -13.68 6.36
N GLU A 248 -20.28 -14.09 5.12
CA GLU A 248 -20.99 -15.34 4.82
C GLU A 248 -20.24 -16.57 5.36
N ASN A 249 -18.91 -16.55 5.35
CA ASN A 249 -18.05 -17.62 5.87
C ASN A 249 -17.78 -17.53 7.38
N MET A 250 -18.33 -16.53 8.10
CA MET A 250 -18.11 -16.38 9.53
C MET A 250 -18.69 -17.53 10.33
N LYS A 251 -17.94 -17.97 11.35
CA LYS A 251 -18.41 -19.04 12.22
C LYS A 251 -19.58 -18.60 13.12
N PRO A 252 -20.49 -19.51 13.49
CA PRO A 252 -21.51 -19.22 14.49
C PRO A 252 -20.90 -18.70 15.79
N GLY A 253 -21.37 -17.55 16.27
CA GLY A 253 -20.87 -16.90 17.48
C GLY A 253 -19.60 -16.05 17.30
N GLN A 254 -19.05 -15.96 16.08
CA GLN A 254 -18.01 -14.99 15.74
C GLN A 254 -18.61 -13.58 15.76
N LYS A 255 -17.93 -12.64 16.43
CA LYS A 255 -18.43 -11.26 16.63
C LYS A 255 -17.57 -10.19 15.94
N SER A 256 -16.53 -10.60 15.24
CA SER A 256 -15.55 -9.68 14.67
C SER A 256 -14.95 -10.24 13.40
N ILE A 257 -14.58 -9.33 12.49
CA ILE A 257 -13.79 -9.61 11.30
C ILE A 257 -12.32 -9.50 11.72
N TYR A 258 -11.58 -10.60 11.63
CA TYR A 258 -10.18 -10.65 12.02
C TYR A 258 -9.28 -10.26 10.86
N TYR A 259 -8.26 -9.45 11.16
CA TYR A 259 -7.27 -9.08 10.16
C TYR A 259 -5.88 -8.94 10.76
N LEU A 260 -4.87 -9.01 9.91
CA LEU A 260 -3.49 -8.66 10.24
C LEU A 260 -2.88 -7.86 9.09
N ALA A 261 -2.15 -6.81 9.43
CA ALA A 261 -1.48 -5.93 8.47
C ALA A 261 0.04 -6.00 8.64
N GLY A 262 0.76 -6.01 7.52
CA GLY A 262 2.21 -6.20 7.50
C GLY A 262 2.82 -5.96 6.11
N GLU A 263 4.11 -6.25 5.97
CA GLU A 263 4.86 -5.92 4.76
C GLU A 263 4.61 -6.87 3.59
N SER A 264 4.45 -8.15 3.89
CA SER A 264 4.29 -9.19 2.89
C SER A 264 3.38 -10.29 3.41
N ARG A 265 2.71 -10.96 2.48
CA ARG A 265 1.84 -12.07 2.81
C ARG A 265 2.58 -13.23 3.49
N GLU A 266 3.78 -13.54 3.01
CA GLU A 266 4.60 -14.60 3.58
C GLU A 266 4.94 -14.34 5.06
N ALA A 267 5.27 -13.09 5.40
CA ALA A 267 5.54 -12.70 6.79
C ALA A 267 4.27 -12.78 7.65
N LEU A 268 3.12 -12.37 7.10
CA LEU A 268 1.84 -12.42 7.79
C LEU A 268 1.39 -13.85 8.10
N GLU A 269 1.48 -14.76 7.13
CA GLU A 269 1.05 -16.16 7.28
C GLU A 269 1.85 -16.91 8.37
N LYS A 270 3.11 -16.55 8.58
CA LYS A 270 3.99 -17.11 9.62
C LYS A 270 3.87 -16.41 10.96
N SER A 271 3.00 -15.40 11.09
CA SER A 271 2.94 -14.55 12.27
C SER A 271 2.36 -15.29 13.49
N PRO A 272 2.98 -15.14 14.68
CA PRO A 272 2.47 -15.73 15.92
C PRO A 272 1.08 -15.21 16.32
N PHE A 273 0.68 -14.05 15.80
CA PHE A 273 -0.64 -13.45 16.05
C PHE A 273 -1.80 -14.29 15.50
N LEU A 274 -1.54 -15.16 14.53
CA LEU A 274 -2.56 -15.95 13.86
C LEU A 274 -2.80 -17.31 14.50
N GLU A 275 -1.86 -17.83 15.30
CA GLU A 275 -1.84 -19.23 15.73
C GLU A 275 -3.18 -19.71 16.32
N ARG A 276 -3.76 -18.99 17.29
CA ARG A 276 -5.06 -19.37 17.87
C ARG A 276 -6.24 -19.13 16.94
N LEU A 277 -6.20 -18.10 16.10
CA LEU A 277 -7.26 -17.83 15.12
C LEU A 277 -7.36 -19.02 14.16
N LEU A 278 -6.22 -19.43 13.59
CA LEU A 278 -6.13 -20.58 12.69
C LEU A 278 -6.43 -21.90 13.41
N ALA A 279 -5.96 -22.09 14.65
CA ALA A 279 -6.29 -23.30 15.42
C ALA A 279 -7.78 -23.40 15.78
N LYS A 280 -8.51 -22.27 15.83
CA LYS A 280 -9.98 -22.23 15.94
C LYS A 280 -10.67 -22.22 14.58
N ASP A 281 -9.91 -22.31 13.49
CA ASP A 281 -10.38 -22.24 12.10
C ASP A 281 -11.23 -20.97 11.85
N LEU A 282 -10.80 -19.85 12.45
CA LEU A 282 -11.32 -18.52 12.19
C LEU A 282 -10.54 -17.91 11.03
N GLU A 283 -11.27 -17.38 10.06
CA GLU A 283 -10.68 -16.74 8.88
C GLU A 283 -10.05 -15.40 9.24
N VAL A 284 -8.90 -15.07 8.63
CA VAL A 284 -8.17 -13.82 8.87
C VAL A 284 -7.85 -13.15 7.54
N ILE A 285 -8.15 -11.86 7.44
CA ILE A 285 -7.79 -11.02 6.29
C ILE A 285 -6.33 -10.60 6.36
N TYR A 286 -5.61 -10.70 5.24
CA TYR A 286 -4.23 -10.23 5.11
C TYR A 286 -4.19 -8.89 4.37
N PHE A 287 -3.66 -7.88 5.06
CA PHE A 287 -3.44 -6.55 4.52
C PHE A 287 -1.96 -6.31 4.28
N THR A 288 -1.57 -6.12 3.03
CA THR A 288 -0.16 -6.02 2.62
C THR A 288 0.20 -4.64 2.07
N ASP A 289 -0.78 -3.77 1.79
CA ASP A 289 -0.48 -2.42 1.34
C ASP A 289 -0.36 -1.46 2.54
N PRO A 290 0.58 -0.49 2.52
CA PRO A 290 0.68 0.52 3.58
C PRO A 290 -0.61 1.31 3.82
N ILE A 291 -1.38 1.57 2.76
CA ILE A 291 -2.65 2.29 2.86
C ILE A 291 -3.71 1.55 3.68
N ASP A 292 -3.60 0.22 3.79
CA ASP A 292 -4.58 -0.60 4.52
C ASP A 292 -4.68 -0.21 5.98
N GLU A 293 -3.57 0.14 6.62
CA GLU A 293 -3.57 0.61 8.02
C GLU A 293 -4.41 1.88 8.19
N TYR A 294 -4.33 2.83 7.24
CA TYR A 294 -5.15 4.04 7.24
C TYR A 294 -6.61 3.75 6.87
N THR A 295 -6.85 2.83 5.93
CA THR A 295 -8.20 2.37 5.57
C THR A 295 -8.90 1.78 6.79
N MET A 296 -8.21 0.93 7.57
CA MET A 296 -8.77 0.29 8.75
C MET A 296 -8.96 1.23 9.95
N GLN A 297 -8.23 2.34 10.02
CA GLN A 297 -8.53 3.41 10.97
C GLN A 297 -9.88 4.10 10.69
N ASN A 298 -10.32 4.12 9.44
CA ASN A 298 -11.55 4.79 9.01
C ASN A 298 -12.74 3.84 8.85
N LEU A 299 -12.49 2.53 8.69
CA LEU A 299 -13.50 1.49 8.55
C LEU A 299 -13.63 0.70 9.86
N THR A 300 -14.53 1.14 10.75
CA THR A 300 -14.66 0.57 12.09
C THR A 300 -15.49 -0.70 12.16
N GLU A 301 -16.45 -0.87 11.23
CA GLU A 301 -17.36 -2.02 11.16
C GLU A 301 -17.89 -2.24 9.73
N PHE A 302 -18.35 -3.46 9.47
CA PHE A 302 -18.98 -3.88 8.22
C PHE A 302 -20.11 -4.88 8.55
N ASP A 303 -21.31 -4.65 8.01
CA ASP A 303 -22.52 -5.44 8.28
C ASP A 303 -22.66 -5.82 9.76
N GLU A 304 -22.58 -4.84 10.67
CA GLU A 304 -22.65 -4.96 12.14
C GLU A 304 -21.42 -5.59 12.85
N PHE A 305 -20.50 -6.20 12.10
CA PHE A 305 -19.29 -6.79 12.65
C PHE A 305 -18.15 -5.79 12.74
N LYS A 306 -17.51 -5.72 13.92
CA LYS A 306 -16.34 -4.86 14.14
C LYS A 306 -15.07 -5.53 13.63
N PHE A 307 -14.13 -4.73 13.16
CA PHE A 307 -12.80 -5.22 12.81
C PHE A 307 -11.93 -5.40 14.05
N SER A 308 -11.15 -6.48 14.08
CA SER A 308 -10.21 -6.79 15.15
C SER A 308 -8.83 -7.11 14.58
N ASN A 309 -7.86 -6.23 14.86
CA ASN A 309 -6.47 -6.45 14.47
C ASN A 309 -5.83 -7.53 15.35
N ALA A 310 -5.30 -8.58 14.73
CA ALA A 310 -4.66 -9.70 15.41
C ALA A 310 -3.34 -9.33 16.11
N SER A 311 -2.71 -8.19 15.80
CA SER A 311 -1.50 -7.71 16.50
C SER A 311 -1.78 -6.79 17.70
N LYS A 312 -3.06 -6.46 17.96
CA LYS A 312 -3.45 -5.58 19.07
C LYS A 312 -3.94 -6.35 20.28
N GLU A 313 -3.92 -5.69 21.45
CA GLU A 313 -4.53 -6.17 22.68
C GLU A 313 -6.05 -6.45 22.55
N ASP A 314 -6.60 -7.14 23.53
CA ASP A 314 -8.04 -7.46 23.65
C ASP A 314 -8.60 -8.30 22.49
N LEU A 315 -7.76 -9.12 21.84
CA LEU A 315 -8.22 -10.07 20.83
C LEU A 315 -9.17 -11.10 21.47
N LYS A 316 -10.41 -11.15 20.98
CA LYS A 316 -11.47 -12.06 21.44
C LYS A 316 -11.83 -13.03 20.33
N PHE A 317 -12.03 -14.29 20.68
CA PHE A 317 -12.35 -15.39 19.75
C PHE A 317 -13.84 -15.78 19.77
N GLY A 318 -14.73 -14.85 20.09
CA GLY A 318 -16.14 -15.12 20.42
C GLY A 318 -16.38 -15.27 21.92
N ASP A 319 -17.47 -15.95 22.29
CA ASP A 319 -17.86 -16.15 23.69
C ASP A 319 -17.10 -17.33 24.31
N ALA A 320 -16.27 -17.04 25.32
CA ALA A 320 -15.61 -18.06 26.13
C ALA A 320 -16.60 -18.68 27.11
N ASP A 321 -16.57 -20.01 27.23
CA ASP A 321 -17.35 -20.72 28.24
C ASP A 321 -16.78 -20.52 29.65
N ASP A 322 -17.54 -20.88 30.68
CA ASP A 322 -17.16 -20.67 32.08
C ASP A 322 -15.93 -21.49 32.49
N LYS A 323 -15.68 -22.63 31.82
CA LYS A 323 -14.52 -23.49 32.07
C LYS A 323 -13.24 -22.86 31.49
N GLU A 324 -13.31 -22.28 30.30
CA GLU A 324 -12.21 -21.52 29.69
C GLU A 324 -11.86 -20.30 30.55
N LYS A 325 -12.88 -19.55 31.02
CA LYS A 325 -12.68 -18.41 31.94
C LYS A 325 -12.02 -18.83 33.25
N ALA A 326 -12.48 -19.91 33.87
CA ALA A 326 -11.91 -20.43 35.11
C ALA A 326 -10.45 -20.88 34.93
N LYS A 327 -10.14 -21.60 33.83
CA LYS A 327 -8.76 -22.00 33.49
C LYS A 327 -7.87 -20.79 33.27
N ALA A 328 -8.33 -19.81 32.47
CA ALA A 328 -7.57 -18.59 32.22
C ALA A 328 -7.28 -17.81 33.50
N LYS A 329 -8.24 -17.73 34.43
CA LYS A 329 -8.05 -17.12 35.74
C LYS A 329 -7.00 -17.86 36.57
N ALA A 330 -7.12 -19.18 36.70
CA ALA A 330 -6.15 -19.99 37.45
C ALA A 330 -4.72 -19.88 36.87
N THR A 331 -4.58 -19.85 35.53
CA THR A 331 -3.28 -19.66 34.89
C THR A 331 -2.71 -18.26 35.14
N ARG A 332 -3.53 -17.20 35.10
CA ARG A 332 -3.08 -15.84 35.44
C ARG A 332 -2.61 -15.77 36.89
N ASP A 333 -3.36 -16.35 37.82
CA ASP A 333 -2.99 -16.37 39.24
C ASP A 333 -1.66 -17.11 39.47
N ALA A 334 -1.45 -18.25 38.79
CA ALA A 334 -0.22 -19.04 38.90
C ALA A 334 1.03 -18.37 38.30
N PHE A 335 0.86 -17.40 37.39
CA PHE A 335 1.96 -16.70 36.73
C PHE A 335 2.12 -15.25 37.19
N LYS A 336 1.29 -14.79 38.15
CA LYS A 336 1.22 -13.38 38.56
C LYS A 336 2.57 -12.82 39.00
N GLU A 337 3.26 -13.50 39.91
CA GLU A 337 4.56 -13.06 40.41
C GLU A 337 5.63 -13.08 39.30
N PHE A 338 5.63 -14.10 38.45
CA PHE A 338 6.54 -14.17 37.30
C PHE A 338 6.31 -13.05 36.28
N THR A 339 5.06 -12.74 35.94
CA THR A 339 4.76 -11.62 35.03
C THR A 339 5.16 -10.28 35.62
N LYS A 340 5.04 -10.11 36.94
CA LYS A 340 5.50 -8.92 37.64
C LYS A 340 7.03 -8.80 37.60
N TRP A 341 7.73 -9.88 37.97
CA TRP A 341 9.20 -9.94 37.89
C TRP A 341 9.69 -9.61 36.48
N TRP A 342 9.12 -10.23 35.44
CA TRP A 342 9.57 -9.97 34.07
C TRP A 342 9.27 -8.52 33.68
N LYS A 343 8.15 -7.93 34.12
CA LYS A 343 7.88 -6.51 33.87
C LYS A 343 8.92 -5.60 34.51
N ASP A 344 9.40 -5.93 35.71
CA ASP A 344 10.42 -5.18 36.45
C ASP A 344 11.82 -5.30 35.81
N VAL A 345 12.09 -6.40 35.08
CA VAL A 345 13.34 -6.60 34.31
C VAL A 345 13.39 -5.77 33.02
N LEU A 346 12.22 -5.49 32.43
CA LEU A 346 12.09 -4.79 31.15
C LEU A 346 12.04 -3.26 31.33
N PRO A 347 12.49 -2.47 30.34
CA PRO A 347 12.44 -1.02 30.40
C PRO A 347 11.01 -0.51 30.66
N SER A 348 10.86 0.37 31.67
CA SER A 348 9.56 0.90 32.11
C SER A 348 8.87 1.77 31.07
N ASP A 349 9.67 2.41 30.22
CA ASP A 349 9.19 3.47 29.33
C ASP A 349 8.55 2.89 28.06
N ASP A 350 9.01 1.72 27.62
CA ASP A 350 8.53 1.05 26.40
C ASP A 350 7.50 -0.05 26.64
N VAL A 351 7.57 -0.72 27.79
CA VAL A 351 6.72 -1.87 28.11
C VAL A 351 5.68 -1.46 29.13
N GLU A 352 4.40 -1.65 28.82
CA GLU A 352 3.29 -1.40 29.73
C GLU A 352 3.08 -2.56 30.69
N ALA A 353 3.04 -3.78 30.16
CA ALA A 353 2.69 -4.97 30.92
C ALA A 353 3.31 -6.24 30.35
N VAL A 354 3.43 -7.26 31.20
CA VAL A 354 3.63 -8.65 30.80
C VAL A 354 2.35 -9.42 31.16
N LYS A 355 1.73 -10.08 30.18
CA LYS A 355 0.42 -10.74 30.34
C LYS A 355 0.45 -12.17 29.80
N ILE A 356 -0.43 -13.02 30.33
CA ILE A 356 -0.69 -14.34 29.75
C ILE A 356 -1.44 -14.15 28.43
N SER A 357 -0.88 -14.70 27.36
CA SER A 357 -1.51 -14.71 26.04
C SER A 357 -2.71 -15.65 26.00
N ASN A 358 -3.74 -15.23 25.26
CA ASN A 358 -4.81 -16.11 24.79
C ASN A 358 -4.65 -16.50 23.30
N ARG A 359 -3.71 -15.89 22.56
CA ARG A 359 -3.53 -16.06 21.11
C ARG A 359 -2.39 -16.99 20.72
N LEU A 360 -1.40 -17.17 21.60
CA LEU A 360 -0.29 -18.06 21.34
C LEU A 360 -0.66 -19.55 21.56
N VAL A 361 -0.04 -20.40 20.77
CA VAL A 361 -0.15 -21.86 20.73
C VAL A 361 1.25 -22.46 20.80
N THR A 362 2.10 -22.17 19.81
CA THR A 362 3.46 -22.71 19.67
C THR A 362 4.53 -21.71 20.00
N THR A 363 4.36 -20.43 19.68
CA THR A 363 5.34 -19.39 20.02
C THR A 363 5.42 -19.14 21.53
N PRO A 364 6.63 -18.94 22.11
CA PRO A 364 6.83 -18.69 23.54
C PRO A 364 6.25 -17.35 24.02
N CYS A 365 6.48 -16.28 23.27
CA CYS A 365 6.00 -14.94 23.62
C CYS A 365 5.97 -14.05 22.37
N SER A 366 5.13 -13.03 22.39
CA SER A 366 4.97 -12.06 21.30
C SER A 366 4.63 -10.69 21.90
N VAL A 367 4.91 -9.62 21.17
CA VAL A 367 4.66 -8.26 21.62
C VAL A 367 3.47 -7.68 20.87
N VAL A 368 2.48 -7.20 21.61
CA VAL A 368 1.29 -6.53 21.06
C VAL A 368 1.28 -5.06 21.45
N THR A 369 0.58 -4.25 20.67
CA THR A 369 0.30 -2.86 21.07
C THR A 369 -1.09 -2.71 21.67
N SER A 370 -1.27 -1.61 22.41
CA SER A 370 -2.57 -1.24 22.94
C SER A 370 -3.62 -1.12 21.83
N LYS A 371 -4.90 -1.27 22.19
CA LYS A 371 -6.02 -1.23 21.26
C LYS A 371 -6.05 0.05 20.40
N TYR A 372 -5.68 1.19 20.98
CA TYR A 372 -5.73 2.50 20.32
C TYR A 372 -4.36 2.97 19.80
N GLY A 373 -3.27 2.35 20.22
CA GLY A 373 -1.93 2.67 19.72
C GLY A 373 -1.69 2.21 18.29
N TRP A 374 -0.57 2.61 17.71
CA TRP A 374 -0.13 2.08 16.42
C TRP A 374 0.23 0.60 16.49
N SER A 375 -0.01 -0.13 15.40
CA SER A 375 0.61 -1.43 15.18
C SER A 375 2.10 -1.25 14.86
N ALA A 376 2.87 -2.34 14.92
CA ALA A 376 4.27 -2.33 14.49
C ALA A 376 4.40 -1.88 13.01
N ASN A 377 3.50 -2.37 12.14
CA ASN A 377 3.47 -1.97 10.74
C ASN A 377 3.13 -0.49 10.56
N MET A 378 2.19 0.07 11.33
CA MET A 378 1.89 1.51 11.28
C MET A 378 3.07 2.35 11.79
N GLU A 379 3.73 1.93 12.87
CA GLU A 379 4.92 2.62 13.37
C GLU A 379 6.01 2.68 12.30
N ARG A 380 6.24 1.57 11.59
CA ARG A 380 7.19 1.50 10.48
C ARG A 380 6.82 2.43 9.33
N ILE A 381 5.55 2.46 8.92
CA ILE A 381 5.06 3.35 7.85
C ILE A 381 5.29 4.81 8.24
N MET A 382 4.96 5.17 9.49
CA MET A 382 5.11 6.54 9.99
C MET A 382 6.58 6.97 10.08
N LYS A 383 7.46 6.10 10.56
CA LYS A 383 8.92 6.36 10.60
C LYS A 383 9.53 6.52 9.20
N ALA A 384 8.99 5.82 8.20
CA ALA A 384 9.46 5.93 6.82
C ALA A 384 9.02 7.23 6.12
N GLN A 385 8.09 8.00 6.72
CA GLN A 385 7.57 9.22 6.12
C GLN A 385 8.49 10.41 6.41
N ALA A 386 9.21 10.89 5.39
CA ALA A 386 10.25 11.93 5.50
C ALA A 386 9.79 13.30 6.05
N LEU A 387 8.48 13.60 6.02
CA LEU A 387 7.91 14.88 6.49
C LEU A 387 7.14 14.73 7.82
N SER A 388 7.28 13.60 8.52
CA SER A 388 6.64 13.38 9.82
C SER A 388 7.43 14.10 10.93
N ASP A 389 6.71 14.80 11.82
CA ASP A 389 7.29 15.40 13.04
C ASP A 389 7.27 14.38 14.18
N ASP A 390 8.43 13.79 14.46
CA ASP A 390 8.61 12.74 15.48
C ASP A 390 8.10 13.13 16.87
N SER A 391 8.16 14.43 17.21
CA SER A 391 7.78 14.92 18.54
C SER A 391 6.27 14.82 18.79
N ARG A 392 5.46 15.07 17.76
CA ARG A 392 3.99 14.95 17.83
C ARG A 392 3.52 13.50 17.74
N MET A 393 4.37 12.58 17.32
CA MET A 393 4.01 11.18 17.10
C MET A 393 4.28 10.28 18.31
N SER A 394 5.09 10.74 19.27
CA SER A 394 5.49 9.97 20.46
C SER A 394 4.30 9.49 21.32
N TYR A 395 3.21 10.26 21.43
CA TYR A 395 2.02 9.83 22.17
C TYR A 395 1.22 8.72 21.45
N MET A 396 1.37 8.59 20.13
CA MET A 396 0.71 7.54 19.33
C MET A 396 1.54 6.26 19.23
N LYS A 397 2.83 6.34 19.58
CA LYS A 397 3.69 5.19 19.85
C LYS A 397 3.16 4.49 21.10
N GLY A 398 2.19 3.61 20.88
CA GLY A 398 1.52 2.89 21.95
C GLY A 398 2.54 2.10 22.76
N LYS A 399 2.37 2.09 24.08
CA LYS A 399 3.16 1.21 24.93
C LYS A 399 2.93 -0.25 24.53
N LYS A 400 3.96 -1.05 24.72
CA LYS A 400 4.02 -2.44 24.27
C LYS A 400 3.64 -3.37 25.40
N THR A 401 2.93 -4.45 25.09
CA THR A 401 2.64 -5.51 26.06
C THR A 401 3.27 -6.80 25.58
N LEU A 402 4.07 -7.41 26.45
CA LEU A 402 4.61 -8.75 26.22
C LEU A 402 3.54 -9.78 26.60
N GLU A 403 3.07 -10.53 25.62
CA GLU A 403 2.19 -11.67 25.83
C GLU A 403 3.00 -12.97 25.88
N ILE A 404 2.86 -13.76 26.94
CA ILE A 404 3.60 -15.02 27.14
C ILE A 404 2.69 -16.24 27.03
N ASN A 405 3.23 -17.34 26.50
CA ASN A 405 2.56 -18.62 26.39
C ASN A 405 2.91 -19.52 27.61
N PRO A 406 2.00 -19.66 28.59
CA PRO A 406 2.27 -20.39 29.82
C PRO A 406 2.44 -21.91 29.61
N ARG A 407 2.10 -22.42 28.41
CA ARG A 407 2.25 -23.82 28.05
C ARG A 407 3.63 -24.13 27.49
N HIS A 408 4.34 -23.12 27.00
CA HIS A 408 5.60 -23.29 26.28
C HIS A 408 6.73 -23.74 27.24
N PRO A 409 7.57 -24.73 26.85
CA PRO A 409 8.67 -25.21 27.71
C PRO A 409 9.65 -24.11 28.14
N ILE A 410 10.05 -23.22 27.22
CA ILE A 410 10.96 -22.10 27.53
C ILE A 410 10.37 -21.20 28.62
N ILE A 411 9.07 -20.88 28.53
CA ILE A 411 8.41 -19.99 29.50
C ILE A 411 8.33 -20.66 30.88
N LYS A 412 8.09 -21.97 30.94
CA LYS A 412 8.09 -22.72 32.21
C LYS A 412 9.48 -22.79 32.83
N ALA A 413 10.51 -23.03 32.02
CA ALA A 413 11.89 -23.09 32.48
C ALA A 413 12.38 -21.71 32.97
N LEU A 414 12.07 -20.64 32.21
CA LEU A 414 12.39 -19.27 32.60
C LEU A 414 11.68 -18.87 33.90
N LYS A 415 10.40 -19.25 34.06
CA LYS A 415 9.67 -19.06 35.31
C LYS A 415 10.34 -19.75 36.50
N ALA A 416 10.72 -21.02 36.35
CA ALA A 416 11.38 -21.76 37.44
C ALA A 416 12.71 -21.09 37.83
N LYS A 417 13.57 -20.76 36.86
CA LYS A 417 14.83 -20.05 37.11
C LYS A 417 14.63 -18.69 37.77
N ALA A 418 13.63 -17.91 37.33
CA ALA A 418 13.33 -16.61 37.90
C ALA A 418 12.78 -16.69 39.34
N GLU A 419 12.10 -17.77 39.71
CA GLU A 419 11.63 -18.00 41.08
C GLU A 419 12.75 -18.47 42.01
N GLU A 420 13.74 -19.21 41.49
CA GLU A 420 14.91 -19.67 42.24
C GLU A 420 15.97 -18.57 42.41
N GLU A 421 16.26 -17.81 41.35
CA GLU A 421 17.36 -16.83 41.30
C GLU A 421 16.91 -15.50 40.66
N PRO A 422 16.03 -14.72 41.30
CA PRO A 422 15.41 -13.52 40.70
C PRO A 422 16.39 -12.37 40.39
N GLU A 423 17.53 -12.35 41.09
CA GLU A 423 18.59 -11.34 40.93
C GLU A 423 19.72 -11.80 39.99
N SER A 424 19.65 -13.03 39.45
CA SER A 424 20.67 -13.55 38.53
C SER A 424 20.70 -12.73 37.24
N GLU A 425 21.85 -12.14 36.93
CA GLU A 425 22.04 -11.38 35.69
C GLU A 425 21.83 -12.26 34.45
N GLU A 426 22.21 -13.55 34.50
CA GLU A 426 21.99 -14.50 33.42
C GLU A 426 20.49 -14.65 33.12
N VAL A 427 19.67 -14.87 34.16
CA VAL A 427 18.22 -15.07 34.04
C VAL A 427 17.52 -13.79 33.54
N ARG A 428 17.96 -12.63 34.05
CA ARG A 428 17.47 -11.32 33.61
C ARG A 428 17.85 -11.03 32.16
N ASN A 429 19.07 -11.36 31.73
CA ASN A 429 19.52 -11.19 30.35
C ASN A 429 18.75 -12.12 29.40
N LEU A 430 18.50 -13.37 29.80
CA LEU A 430 17.66 -14.28 29.02
C LEU A 430 16.24 -13.73 28.83
N ALA A 431 15.64 -13.17 29.88
CA ALA A 431 14.33 -12.54 29.81
C ALA A 431 14.30 -11.32 28.87
N LYS A 432 15.38 -10.52 28.82
CA LYS A 432 15.53 -9.40 27.87
C LYS A 432 15.69 -9.89 26.42
N ILE A 433 16.54 -10.88 26.18
CA ILE A 433 16.73 -11.48 24.84
C ILE A 433 15.42 -12.06 24.32
N MET A 434 14.63 -12.74 25.17
CA MET A 434 13.32 -13.27 24.80
C MET A 434 12.34 -12.15 24.40
N PHE A 435 12.32 -11.04 25.13
CA PHE A 435 11.51 -9.87 24.80
C PHE A 435 11.96 -9.22 23.48
N GLU A 436 13.26 -9.05 23.27
CA GLU A 436 13.84 -8.46 22.06
C GLU A 436 13.61 -9.33 20.83
N THR A 437 13.70 -10.65 20.98
CA THR A 437 13.34 -11.60 19.93
C THR A 437 11.85 -11.50 19.59
N ALA A 438 10.99 -11.41 20.61
CA ALA A 438 9.54 -11.26 20.40
C ALA A 438 9.19 -9.91 19.75
N MET A 439 9.92 -8.84 20.04
CA MET A 439 9.80 -7.53 19.39
C MET A 439 10.07 -7.64 17.89
N LEU A 440 11.19 -8.29 17.53
CA LEU A 440 11.59 -8.52 16.14
C LEU A 440 10.55 -9.36 15.38
N GLU A 441 10.14 -10.49 15.94
CA GLU A 441 9.12 -11.38 15.34
C GLU A 441 7.77 -10.66 15.17
N SER A 442 7.46 -9.72 16.07
CA SER A 442 6.24 -8.91 16.03
C SER A 442 6.33 -7.71 15.05
N GLY A 443 7.48 -7.51 14.39
CA GLY A 443 7.70 -6.48 13.37
C GLY A 443 8.10 -5.10 13.91
N PHE A 444 8.51 -4.99 15.17
CA PHE A 444 9.02 -3.72 15.72
C PHE A 444 10.49 -3.51 15.37
N THR A 445 10.88 -2.25 15.20
CA THR A 445 12.28 -1.89 15.03
C THR A 445 12.98 -1.73 16.37
N PHE A 446 14.25 -2.16 16.45
CA PHE A 446 15.10 -1.92 17.60
C PHE A 446 15.53 -0.45 17.66
N GLU A 447 15.50 0.14 18.84
CA GLU A 447 16.08 1.47 19.08
C GLU A 447 17.59 1.39 19.28
N GLU A 448 18.05 0.32 19.94
CA GLU A 448 19.47 0.07 20.21
C GLU A 448 19.89 -1.34 19.73
N PRO A 449 20.17 -1.52 18.42
CA PRO A 449 20.56 -2.82 17.88
C PRO A 449 21.81 -3.42 18.52
N GLN A 450 22.76 -2.56 18.91
CA GLN A 450 24.03 -2.98 19.52
C GLN A 450 23.82 -3.63 20.89
N GLY A 451 22.91 -3.11 21.71
CA GLY A 451 22.61 -3.68 23.03
C GLY A 451 22.08 -5.11 22.93
N PHE A 452 21.17 -5.37 21.98
CA PHE A 452 20.66 -6.72 21.69
C PHE A 452 21.77 -7.65 21.19
N ALA A 453 22.57 -7.19 20.22
CA ALA A 453 23.68 -7.97 19.68
C ALA A 453 24.69 -8.36 20.76
N SER A 454 25.09 -7.42 21.62
CA SER A 454 25.99 -7.69 22.75
C SER A 454 25.43 -8.73 23.71
N ARG A 455 24.13 -8.64 24.08
CA ARG A 455 23.48 -9.66 24.92
C ARG A 455 23.46 -11.03 24.26
N LEU A 456 23.16 -11.08 22.96
CA LEU A 456 23.12 -12.32 22.20
C LEU A 456 24.51 -12.96 22.09
N PHE A 457 25.55 -12.18 21.79
CA PHE A 457 26.92 -12.69 21.74
C PHE A 457 27.42 -13.17 23.11
N THR A 458 27.05 -12.48 24.20
CA THR A 458 27.31 -12.98 25.56
C THR A 458 26.62 -14.33 25.80
N LEU A 459 25.37 -14.50 25.38
CA LEU A 459 24.67 -15.79 25.50
C LEU A 459 25.37 -16.90 24.71
N VAL A 460 25.83 -16.61 23.48
CA VAL A 460 26.59 -17.57 22.65
C VAL A 460 27.92 -17.93 23.34
N ARG A 461 28.66 -16.93 23.83
CA ARG A 461 29.92 -17.10 24.56
C ARG A 461 29.74 -18.02 25.77
N THR A 462 28.72 -17.76 26.60
CA THR A 462 28.39 -18.58 27.77
C THR A 462 28.00 -20.01 27.37
N ASN A 463 27.21 -20.18 26.30
CA ASN A 463 26.81 -21.50 25.83
C ASN A 463 27.99 -22.32 25.29
N MET A 464 28.96 -21.66 24.65
CA MET A 464 30.20 -22.27 24.16
C MET A 464 31.25 -22.49 25.27
N GLY A 465 30.99 -22.02 26.50
CA GLY A 465 31.91 -22.18 27.63
C GLY A 465 33.15 -21.27 27.56
N ILE A 466 33.10 -20.21 26.75
CA ILE A 466 34.20 -19.24 26.62
C ILE A 466 34.18 -18.33 27.85
N SER A 467 35.33 -18.16 28.51
CA SER A 467 35.44 -17.33 29.72
C SER A 467 35.09 -15.88 29.41
N PRO A 468 34.40 -15.10 30.26
CA PRO A 468 34.12 -13.67 30.02
C PRO A 468 35.39 -12.80 29.88
N ASP A 469 36.52 -13.25 30.41
CA ASP A 469 37.80 -12.53 30.41
C ASP A 469 38.69 -12.86 29.18
N GLU A 470 38.24 -13.76 28.30
CA GLU A 470 38.98 -14.15 27.10
C GLU A 470 38.95 -13.01 26.05
N GLU A 471 40.10 -12.41 25.78
CA GLU A 471 40.18 -11.26 24.86
C GLU A 471 40.28 -11.71 23.40
N VAL A 472 39.88 -10.82 22.49
CA VAL A 472 40.08 -11.02 21.05
C VAL A 472 41.59 -11.09 20.80
N GLU A 473 42.03 -12.09 20.02
CA GLU A 473 43.44 -12.17 19.61
C GLU A 473 43.86 -10.88 18.92
N ALA A 474 45.01 -10.32 19.31
CA ALA A 474 45.50 -9.09 18.73
C ALA A 474 45.74 -9.30 17.23
N GLU A 475 45.25 -8.35 16.42
CA GLU A 475 45.48 -8.34 14.98
C GLU A 475 46.99 -8.22 14.75
N VAL A 476 47.59 -9.24 14.12
CA VAL A 476 49.00 -9.18 13.74
C VAL A 476 49.06 -8.23 12.54
N GLU A 477 49.53 -7.00 12.74
CA GLU A 477 49.92 -6.15 11.61
C GLU A 477 51.00 -6.93 10.85
N GLU A 478 50.68 -7.42 9.65
CA GLU A 478 51.69 -7.84 8.70
C GLU A 478 52.54 -6.60 8.42
N ALA A 479 53.71 -6.53 9.05
CA ALA A 479 54.72 -5.54 8.70
C ALA A 479 55.00 -5.73 7.20
N ASP A 480 54.74 -4.68 6.41
CA ASP A 480 55.18 -4.60 5.01
C ASP A 480 56.60 -5.15 4.93
N GLU A 481 56.77 -6.27 4.22
CA GLU A 481 58.08 -6.84 3.97
C GLU A 481 58.94 -5.76 3.30
N PRO A 482 60.15 -5.44 3.79
CA PRO A 482 61.02 -4.57 3.05
C PRO A 482 61.37 -5.28 1.74
N GLU A 483 61.04 -4.65 0.60
CA GLU A 483 61.51 -5.08 -0.72
C GLU A 483 63.02 -5.34 -0.64
N GLU A 484 63.43 -6.59 -0.87
CA GLU A 484 64.84 -6.91 -1.04
C GLU A 484 65.37 -6.12 -2.25
N ALA A 485 66.34 -5.25 -1.96
CA ALA A 485 67.13 -4.59 -2.96
C ALA A 485 67.91 -5.63 -3.78
N ASP A 486 67.46 -5.88 -5.00
CA ASP A 486 68.27 -6.50 -6.04
C ASP A 486 69.35 -5.49 -6.49
N GLU A 487 70.58 -5.68 -6.02
CA GLU A 487 71.75 -5.01 -6.59
C GLU A 487 72.03 -5.57 -8.00
N VAL A 488 71.80 -4.75 -9.03
CA VAL A 488 72.56 -4.84 -10.27
C VAL A 488 73.11 -3.47 -10.65
N ALA A 489 74.43 -3.45 -10.76
CA ALA A 489 75.31 -2.32 -10.92
C ALA A 489 75.11 -1.52 -12.23
N ASP A 490 75.21 -0.20 -12.07
CA ASP A 490 75.92 0.80 -12.88
C ASP A 490 76.02 0.63 -14.41
N ALA A 491 75.43 1.59 -15.12
CA ALA A 491 76.11 2.25 -16.24
C ALA A 491 75.56 3.68 -16.43
N GLU A 492 76.46 4.65 -16.28
CA GLU A 492 76.47 6.03 -16.76
C GLU A 492 75.77 6.18 -18.14
N GLU A 493 75.15 7.30 -18.53
CA GLU A 493 75.78 8.62 -18.68
C GLU A 493 74.71 9.67 -19.03
N ALA A 494 74.96 10.90 -18.60
CA ALA A 494 74.15 12.10 -18.83
C ALA A 494 74.24 12.62 -20.27
N ALA A 495 73.19 13.31 -20.77
CA ALA A 495 73.23 14.73 -21.17
C ALA A 495 72.05 15.15 -22.10
N ASP A 496 71.39 16.22 -21.66
CA ASP A 496 70.84 17.39 -22.38
C ASP A 496 69.73 17.30 -23.46
N ALA A 497 68.64 18.01 -23.19
CA ALA A 497 68.16 19.22 -23.92
C ALA A 497 66.77 19.65 -23.33
N GLU A 498 66.67 20.80 -22.64
CA GLU A 498 66.10 22.09 -23.12
C GLU A 498 64.65 21.98 -23.69
N GLU A 499 63.63 22.80 -23.37
CA GLU A 499 63.56 24.19 -22.90
C GLU A 499 62.07 24.57 -22.53
N ALA A 500 61.91 25.71 -21.84
CA ALA A 500 60.74 26.63 -21.71
C ALA A 500 59.66 26.31 -20.65
N ALA A 501 59.58 27.04 -19.51
CA ALA A 501 59.06 28.42 -19.29
C ALA A 501 57.50 28.48 -19.34
N ASP A 502 56.73 29.13 -18.46
CA ASP A 502 56.98 30.26 -17.56
C ASP A 502 55.82 30.40 -16.53
N ALA A 503 56.17 31.00 -15.38
CA ALA A 503 55.49 31.90 -14.43
C ALA A 503 54.08 31.73 -13.76
N GLU A 504 54.07 32.33 -12.55
CA GLU A 504 53.01 32.86 -11.65
C GLU A 504 52.34 31.88 -10.67
N GLU A 505 52.71 31.81 -9.38
CA GLU A 505 52.66 32.82 -8.27
C GLU A 505 51.23 33.14 -7.79
N ALA A 506 50.86 32.66 -6.60
CA ALA A 506 50.43 33.49 -5.46
C ALA A 506 49.86 32.64 -4.30
N ALA A 507 50.38 32.92 -3.12
CA ALA A 507 49.99 32.48 -1.79
C ALA A 507 48.58 33.03 -1.41
N ASP A 508 47.75 32.23 -0.73
CA ASP A 508 47.55 32.21 0.73
C ASP A 508 46.78 33.43 1.28
N ALA A 509 45.56 33.20 1.76
CA ALA A 509 44.94 33.94 2.87
C ALA A 509 43.66 33.22 3.34
N GLU A 510 43.73 32.74 4.59
CA GLU A 510 42.65 32.54 5.57
C GLU A 510 41.45 33.51 5.43
N GLU A 511 40.22 33.01 5.56
CA GLU A 511 39.12 33.81 6.12
C GLU A 511 38.14 32.95 6.94
N THR A 512 37.80 33.52 8.09
CA THR A 512 37.07 33.02 9.26
C THR A 512 35.54 33.08 9.14
N GLU A 513 34.86 32.27 9.96
CA GLU A 513 33.40 32.22 10.18
C GLU A 513 32.75 33.57 10.55
N PRO A 514 31.43 33.75 10.31
CA PRO A 514 30.64 34.78 10.96
C PRO A 514 29.53 34.23 11.89
N GLU A 515 29.42 34.82 13.09
CA GLU A 515 28.23 34.80 13.96
C GLU A 515 27.15 35.80 13.48
N PRO A 516 25.84 35.59 13.79
CA PRO A 516 24.78 36.51 13.45
C PRO A 516 24.46 37.56 14.53
N ALA A 517 23.98 38.72 14.05
CA ALA A 517 23.76 39.96 14.79
C ALA A 517 22.42 40.04 15.56
N ALA A 518 22.45 40.93 16.57
CA ALA A 518 21.41 41.25 17.55
C ALA A 518 20.20 42.02 17.00
N ALA A 519 19.08 41.83 17.71
CA ALA A 519 17.81 42.51 17.54
C ALA A 519 17.81 43.92 18.19
N VAL A 520 17.02 44.83 17.59
CA VAL A 520 16.77 46.19 18.05
C VAL A 520 15.38 46.25 18.69
N GLU A 521 15.31 46.88 19.86
CA GLU A 521 14.11 47.24 20.62
C GLU A 521 13.38 48.44 19.98
N ASP A 522 12.05 48.46 20.04
CA ASP A 522 11.27 49.71 20.01
C ASP A 522 10.01 49.56 20.88
N GLU A 523 9.71 50.62 21.63
CA GLU A 523 8.77 50.74 22.76
C GLU A 523 7.32 51.09 22.37
N GLU A 524 6.38 50.76 23.30
CA GLU A 524 5.09 51.41 23.65
C GLU A 524 3.95 51.52 22.58
N ALA A 525 2.64 51.34 22.83
CA ALA A 525 1.73 51.11 23.96
C ALA A 525 0.28 50.88 23.37
N PRO A 526 -0.86 50.93 24.11
CA PRO A 526 -1.30 50.12 25.25
C PRO A 526 -2.65 49.37 25.02
N LYS A 527 -2.93 48.46 25.96
CA LYS A 527 -4.21 48.03 26.57
C LYS A 527 -5.55 48.33 25.87
N ASP A 528 -6.38 47.28 25.75
CA ASP A 528 -7.74 47.30 26.31
C ASP A 528 -8.20 45.89 26.72
N GLU A 529 -8.81 45.81 27.90
CA GLU A 529 -9.55 44.67 28.45
C GLU A 529 -10.98 44.68 27.87
N LEU A 530 -11.45 43.51 27.41
CA LEU A 530 -12.78 42.92 27.69
C LEU A 530 -12.93 41.54 27.04
#